data_AF-A0A9J6FYI9-F1
#
_entry.id   AF-A0A9J6FYI9-F1
#
_cell.length_a   1.000
_cell.length_b   1.000
_cell.length_c   1.000
_cell.angle_alpha   90.00
_cell.angle_beta   90.00
_cell.angle_gamma   90.00
#
_symmetry.space_group_name_H-M   'P 1'
#
loop_
_entity.id
_entity.type
_entity.pdbx_description
1 polymer ?
#
loop_
_entity_poly.entity_id
_entity_poly.type
_entity_poly.pdbx_seq_one_letter_code
_entity_poly.pdbx_strand_id
1 'polypeptide(L)'
;MDDPELRRAINGHLPDDSQLWLTDELVDLQPGIFDALDKEHLRVESKRDSFKQFLGMYLVWALSPFVSNKLHKAMLNDMGVKGSDRSRRISTCSRTVSEVMPLVGWKVLADMLGENKLLTRQVFRLVVNAIVKFLGTYSASLELEAAAITSHLRFNVMNLSLTWSLLDGIYAFVPVESAHGSFFERYRRAARASAVVYKASLRRPHQNVYHMTGVSREPVYRLLVTREIGVKLSFQAPPLVHPEHPIAVPLATLGPLVATRILSLLYLVFMFDERFVSIETRINNMPARRDAQQIKYRDGARHRIRFSPTSNVVVSIPQISLGGRI
;
A
#
# COMPACT_ATOMS: atom_id res chain seq x y z
N MET A 1 -21.50 8.99 16.54
CA MET A 1 -21.53 9.62 15.20
C MET A 1 -22.80 10.44 15.06
N ASP A 2 -22.68 11.76 15.09
CA ASP A 2 -23.83 12.67 15.23
C ASP A 2 -24.39 13.16 13.89
N ASP A 3 -23.75 12.79 12.76
CA ASP A 3 -24.25 13.08 11.41
C ASP A 3 -25.13 11.91 10.88
N PRO A 4 -26.47 12.04 10.90
CA PRO A 4 -27.37 11.00 10.43
C PRO A 4 -27.38 10.85 8.91
N GLU A 5 -27.00 11.88 8.16
CA GLU A 5 -27.02 11.89 6.69
C GLU A 5 -25.81 11.13 6.14
N LEU A 6 -24.61 11.42 6.67
CA LEU A 6 -23.39 10.69 6.35
C LEU A 6 -23.55 9.20 6.68
N ARG A 7 -24.10 8.89 7.87
CA ARG A 7 -24.37 7.50 8.25
C ARG A 7 -25.32 6.84 7.27
N ARG A 8 -26.42 7.49 6.89
CA ARG A 8 -27.39 6.94 5.92
C ARG A 8 -26.73 6.68 4.57
N ALA A 9 -25.90 7.60 4.08
CA ALA A 9 -25.17 7.45 2.82
C ALA A 9 -24.22 6.24 2.86
N ILE A 10 -23.45 6.08 3.93
CA ILE A 10 -22.54 4.93 4.09
C ILE A 10 -23.34 3.62 4.22
N ASN A 11 -24.36 3.61 5.08
CA ASN A 11 -25.24 2.46 5.32
C ASN A 11 -25.96 1.98 4.06
N GLY A 12 -26.36 2.90 3.17
CA GLY A 12 -26.92 2.55 1.86
C GLY A 12 -25.96 1.76 0.95
N HIS A 13 -24.67 1.75 1.28
CA HIS A 13 -23.66 0.95 0.58
C HIS A 13 -23.20 -0.27 1.36
N LEU A 14 -23.54 -0.44 2.64
CA LEU A 14 -23.12 -1.58 3.45
C LEU A 14 -24.17 -2.70 3.43
N PRO A 15 -23.77 -3.97 3.58
CA PRO A 15 -24.69 -5.07 3.87
C PRO A 15 -25.48 -4.83 5.17
N ASP A 16 -26.66 -5.46 5.30
CA ASP A 16 -27.52 -5.32 6.50
C ASP A 16 -26.82 -5.77 7.79
N ASP A 17 -26.00 -6.79 7.70
CA ASP A 17 -25.20 -7.32 8.81
C ASP A 17 -23.94 -6.50 9.09
N SER A 18 -23.72 -5.39 8.39
CA SER A 18 -22.52 -4.56 8.47
C SER A 18 -22.84 -3.06 8.63
N GLN A 19 -24.11 -2.73 8.88
CA GLN A 19 -24.57 -1.35 9.08
C GLN A 19 -23.82 -0.67 10.23
N LEU A 20 -23.55 0.62 10.07
CA LEU A 20 -22.97 1.48 11.08
C LEU A 20 -24.04 1.95 12.08
N TRP A 21 -23.69 1.89 13.36
CA TRP A 21 -24.48 2.34 14.51
C TRP A 21 -23.95 3.67 15.05
N LEU A 22 -24.70 4.28 15.98
CA LEU A 22 -24.31 5.53 16.65
C LEU A 22 -22.97 5.41 17.41
N THR A 23 -22.70 4.23 17.93
CA THR A 23 -21.52 3.87 18.73
C THR A 23 -20.29 3.57 17.89
N ASP A 24 -20.44 3.40 16.58
CA ASP A 24 -19.30 3.07 15.73
C ASP A 24 -18.42 4.30 15.50
N GLU A 25 -17.12 4.08 15.57
CA GLU A 25 -16.10 5.10 15.33
C GLU A 25 -15.79 5.21 13.83
N LEU A 26 -15.79 6.44 13.31
CA LEU A 26 -15.29 6.75 11.97
C LEU A 26 -14.01 7.56 12.11
N VAL A 27 -12.97 7.10 11.42
CA VAL A 27 -11.70 7.82 11.34
C VAL A 27 -11.68 8.63 10.05
N ASP A 28 -11.82 9.95 10.17
CA ASP A 28 -11.61 10.86 9.03
C ASP A 28 -10.11 11.06 8.81
N LEU A 29 -9.62 10.51 7.70
CA LEU A 29 -8.20 10.61 7.31
C LEU A 29 -7.89 11.93 6.58
N GLN A 30 -8.91 12.67 6.13
CA GLN A 30 -8.75 13.92 5.37
C GLN A 30 -9.74 14.98 5.86
N PRO A 31 -9.57 15.46 7.11
CA PRO A 31 -10.46 16.47 7.67
C PRO A 31 -10.52 17.71 6.77
N GLY A 32 -11.75 18.13 6.44
CA GLY A 32 -12.02 19.30 5.60
C GLY A 32 -12.18 19.01 4.10
N ILE A 33 -11.93 17.79 3.62
CA ILE A 33 -12.17 17.48 2.20
C ILE A 33 -13.66 17.55 1.85
N PHE A 34 -14.53 17.06 2.73
CA PHE A 34 -15.98 17.11 2.54
C PHE A 34 -16.50 18.55 2.58
N ASP A 35 -15.98 19.39 3.48
CA ASP A 35 -16.32 20.81 3.55
C ASP A 35 -15.87 21.56 2.29
N ALA A 36 -14.66 21.27 1.79
CA ALA A 36 -14.15 21.83 0.55
C ALA A 36 -15.02 21.40 -0.64
N LEU A 37 -15.35 20.11 -0.76
CA LEU A 37 -16.23 19.59 -1.81
C LEU A 37 -17.62 20.24 -1.77
N ASP A 38 -18.21 20.38 -0.58
CA ASP A 38 -19.51 21.02 -0.42
C ASP A 38 -19.48 22.48 -0.86
N LYS A 39 -18.53 23.25 -0.32
CA LYS A 39 -18.36 24.67 -0.62
C LYS A 39 -18.04 24.94 -2.09
N GLU A 40 -17.17 24.13 -2.68
CA GLU A 40 -16.65 24.39 -4.02
C GLU A 40 -17.54 23.81 -5.12
N HIS A 41 -18.20 22.66 -4.89
CA HIS A 41 -18.84 21.90 -5.96
C HIS A 41 -20.31 21.53 -5.73
N LEU A 42 -20.78 21.34 -4.50
CA LEU A 42 -22.12 20.75 -4.26
C LEU A 42 -23.23 21.77 -4.00
N ARG A 43 -22.90 22.97 -3.49
CA ARG A 43 -23.88 24.04 -3.18
C ARG A 43 -24.48 24.73 -4.39
N VAL A 44 -23.74 24.82 -5.50
CA VAL A 44 -24.16 25.53 -6.72
C VAL A 44 -24.57 24.49 -7.76
N GLU A 45 -25.78 24.57 -8.30
CA GLU A 45 -26.33 23.59 -9.23
C GLU A 45 -25.45 23.37 -10.47
N SER A 46 -24.98 24.45 -11.11
CA SER A 46 -24.09 24.34 -12.28
C SER A 46 -22.78 23.62 -11.96
N LYS A 47 -22.22 23.84 -10.77
CA LYS A 47 -20.99 23.17 -10.31
C LYS A 47 -21.23 21.71 -9.92
N ARG A 48 -22.43 21.41 -9.40
CA ARG A 48 -22.86 20.04 -9.12
C ARG A 48 -22.94 19.23 -10.40
N ASP A 49 -23.46 19.82 -11.47
CA ASP A 49 -23.52 19.16 -12.78
C ASP A 49 -22.13 18.99 -13.40
N SER A 50 -21.23 19.97 -13.27
CA SER A 50 -19.82 19.79 -13.64
C SER A 50 -19.15 18.66 -12.85
N PHE A 51 -19.45 18.54 -11.55
CA PHE A 51 -18.93 17.46 -10.71
C PHE A 51 -19.49 16.09 -11.14
N LYS A 52 -20.79 15.99 -11.48
CA LYS A 52 -21.36 14.77 -12.06
C LYS A 52 -20.70 14.39 -13.38
N GLN A 53 -20.43 15.37 -14.25
CA GLN A 53 -19.72 15.15 -15.52
C GLN A 53 -18.29 14.64 -15.28
N PHE A 54 -17.58 15.24 -14.32
CA PHE A 54 -16.25 14.77 -13.90
C PHE A 54 -16.28 13.32 -13.41
N LEU A 55 -17.23 12.97 -12.53
CA LEU A 55 -17.41 11.59 -12.07
C LEU A 55 -17.75 10.65 -13.24
N GLY A 56 -18.62 11.08 -14.16
CA GLY A 56 -18.96 10.33 -15.37
C GLY A 56 -17.74 10.06 -16.24
N MET A 57 -16.89 11.07 -16.48
CA MET A 57 -15.63 10.91 -17.20
C MET A 57 -14.67 9.95 -16.50
N TYR A 58 -14.54 10.05 -15.17
CA TYR A 58 -13.71 9.13 -14.39
C TYR A 58 -14.19 7.69 -14.54
N LEU A 59 -15.50 7.44 -14.46
CA LEU A 59 -16.09 6.12 -14.68
C LEU A 59 -15.85 5.61 -16.09
N VAL A 60 -16.05 6.46 -17.12
CA VAL A 60 -15.75 6.10 -18.51
C VAL A 60 -14.27 5.72 -18.67
N TRP A 61 -13.36 6.49 -18.08
CA TRP A 61 -11.93 6.18 -18.11
C TRP A 61 -11.61 4.85 -17.43
N ALA A 62 -12.11 4.66 -16.20
CA ALA A 62 -11.89 3.45 -15.41
C ALA A 62 -12.46 2.19 -16.07
N LEU A 63 -13.60 2.30 -16.76
CA LEU A 63 -14.29 1.18 -17.39
C LEU A 63 -13.96 0.99 -18.88
N SER A 64 -13.33 1.98 -19.52
CA SER A 64 -12.92 1.92 -20.92
C SER A 64 -12.17 0.64 -21.32
N PRO A 65 -11.26 0.05 -20.48
CA PRO A 65 -10.54 -1.16 -20.86
C PRO A 65 -11.47 -2.38 -21.03
N PHE A 66 -12.66 -2.34 -20.43
CA PHE A 66 -13.62 -3.45 -20.40
C PHE A 66 -14.72 -3.32 -21.45
N VAL A 67 -15.00 -2.10 -21.90
CA VAL A 67 -16.14 -1.78 -22.76
C VAL A 67 -15.71 -1.60 -24.23
N SER A 68 -14.59 -0.91 -24.49
CA SER A 68 -14.17 -0.62 -25.85
C SER A 68 -12.65 -0.48 -25.98
N ASN A 69 -12.04 -1.41 -26.72
CA ASN A 69 -10.61 -1.36 -27.06
C ASN A 69 -10.26 -0.09 -27.87
N LYS A 70 -11.19 0.42 -28.70
CA LYS A 70 -10.97 1.65 -29.47
C LYS A 70 -10.91 2.87 -28.54
N LEU A 71 -11.85 2.97 -27.61
CA LEU A 71 -11.89 4.04 -26.61
C LEU A 71 -10.65 3.98 -25.70
N HIS A 72 -10.34 2.80 -25.16
CA HIS A 72 -9.18 2.60 -24.30
C HIS A 72 -7.86 2.99 -24.98
N LYS A 73 -7.68 2.62 -26.26
CA LYS A 73 -6.51 3.02 -27.06
C LYS A 73 -6.41 4.52 -27.26
N ALA A 74 -7.52 5.19 -27.60
CA ALA A 74 -7.54 6.64 -27.77
C ALA A 74 -7.08 7.33 -26.48
N MET A 75 -7.63 6.92 -25.34
CA MET A 75 -7.26 7.46 -24.03
C MET A 75 -5.78 7.21 -23.66
N LEU A 76 -5.26 6.00 -23.92
CA LEU A 76 -3.84 5.70 -23.68
C LEU A 76 -2.91 6.52 -24.57
N ASN A 77 -3.30 6.75 -25.83
CA ASN A 77 -2.52 7.57 -26.76
C ASN A 77 -2.49 9.04 -26.31
N ASP A 78 -3.63 9.58 -25.87
CA ASP A 78 -3.71 10.94 -25.32
C ASP A 78 -2.85 11.11 -24.06
N MET A 79 -2.75 10.06 -23.22
CA MET A 79 -1.87 10.06 -22.04
C MET A 79 -0.39 9.77 -22.38
N GLY A 80 -0.03 9.61 -23.65
CA GLY A 80 1.36 9.31 -24.07
C GLY A 80 1.86 7.91 -23.67
N VAL A 81 0.98 7.00 -23.26
CA VAL A 81 1.35 5.65 -22.82
C VAL A 81 1.66 4.80 -24.05
N LYS A 82 2.93 4.46 -24.27
CA LYS A 82 3.36 3.58 -25.39
C LYS A 82 3.35 2.10 -24.98
N GLY A 83 2.98 1.20 -25.88
CA GLY A 83 3.02 -0.25 -25.65
C GLY A 83 2.33 -1.05 -26.75
N SER A 84 2.68 -2.33 -26.91
CA SER A 84 2.03 -3.19 -27.89
C SER A 84 0.61 -3.57 -27.44
N ASP A 85 -0.30 -3.73 -28.39
CA ASP A 85 -1.70 -4.11 -28.12
C ASP A 85 -1.80 -5.42 -27.33
N ARG A 86 -0.95 -6.40 -27.66
CA ARG A 86 -0.93 -7.70 -26.97
C ARG A 86 -0.49 -7.54 -25.51
N SER A 87 0.60 -6.82 -25.26
CA SER A 87 1.10 -6.57 -23.90
C SER A 87 0.06 -5.82 -23.06
N ARG A 88 -0.57 -4.79 -23.64
CA ARG A 88 -1.65 -4.03 -22.98
C ARG A 88 -2.82 -4.91 -22.59
N ARG A 89 -3.32 -5.76 -23.49
CA ARG A 89 -4.43 -6.69 -23.19
C ARG A 89 -4.09 -7.64 -22.04
N ILE A 90 -2.91 -8.26 -22.07
CA ILE A 90 -2.47 -9.18 -21.00
C ILE A 90 -2.35 -8.44 -19.67
N SER A 91 -1.75 -7.25 -19.67
CA SER A 91 -1.62 -6.41 -18.48
C SER A 91 -2.98 -6.02 -17.91
N THR A 92 -3.92 -5.57 -18.75
CA THR A 92 -5.28 -5.23 -18.33
C THR A 92 -6.00 -6.44 -17.74
N CYS A 93 -5.97 -7.60 -18.41
CA CYS A 93 -6.60 -8.82 -17.89
C CYS A 93 -5.98 -9.26 -16.54
N SER A 94 -4.65 -9.27 -16.43
CA SER A 94 -3.94 -9.61 -15.20
C SER A 94 -4.28 -8.65 -14.06
N ARG A 95 -4.35 -7.35 -14.34
CA ARG A 95 -4.78 -6.34 -13.38
C ARG A 95 -6.21 -6.57 -12.92
N THR A 96 -7.11 -6.90 -13.86
CA THR A 96 -8.53 -7.18 -13.57
C THR A 96 -8.68 -8.36 -12.61
N VAL A 97 -7.97 -9.45 -12.89
CA VAL A 97 -7.92 -10.62 -12.00
C VAL A 97 -7.38 -10.23 -10.62
N SER A 98 -6.32 -9.41 -10.58
CA SER A 98 -5.72 -8.94 -9.33
C SER A 98 -6.62 -8.00 -8.53
N GLU A 99 -7.56 -7.30 -9.17
CA GLU A 99 -8.54 -6.44 -8.49
C GLU A 99 -9.64 -7.26 -7.79
N VAL A 100 -10.10 -8.36 -8.40
CA VAL A 100 -11.19 -9.19 -7.84
C VAL A 100 -10.67 -10.36 -7.00
N MET A 101 -9.49 -10.88 -7.32
CA MET A 101 -8.84 -12.04 -6.72
C MET A 101 -7.34 -11.78 -6.49
N PRO A 102 -6.98 -10.82 -5.61
CA PRO A 102 -5.59 -10.35 -5.42
C PRO A 102 -4.59 -11.46 -5.08
N LEU A 103 -5.03 -12.51 -4.39
CA LEU A 103 -4.15 -13.60 -3.94
C LEU A 103 -3.83 -14.61 -5.06
N VAL A 104 -4.67 -14.70 -6.10
CA VAL A 104 -4.51 -15.71 -7.17
C VAL A 104 -3.25 -15.45 -7.97
N GLY A 105 -3.04 -14.21 -8.42
CA GLY A 105 -1.83 -13.86 -9.16
C GLY A 105 -0.55 -14.11 -8.37
N TRP A 106 -0.62 -14.00 -7.04
CA TRP A 106 0.53 -14.24 -6.16
C TRP A 106 0.80 -15.73 -6.00
N LYS A 107 -0.24 -16.55 -5.89
CA LYS A 107 -0.11 -18.01 -5.85
C LYS A 107 0.45 -18.58 -7.14
N VAL A 108 0.00 -18.07 -8.30
CA VAL A 108 0.57 -18.45 -9.60
C VAL A 108 2.07 -18.17 -9.63
N LEU A 109 2.48 -16.98 -9.18
CA LEU A 109 3.91 -16.65 -9.11
C LEU A 109 4.66 -17.56 -8.13
N ALA A 110 4.04 -17.94 -7.00
CA ALA A 110 4.57 -18.91 -6.02
C ALA A 110 4.99 -20.21 -6.69
N ASP A 111 4.05 -20.78 -7.44
CA ASP A 111 4.23 -22.09 -8.07
C ASP A 111 5.29 -22.04 -9.17
N MET A 112 5.47 -20.89 -9.81
CA MET A 112 6.45 -20.72 -10.89
C MET A 112 7.88 -20.49 -10.40
N LEU A 113 8.08 -19.66 -9.38
CA LEU A 113 9.43 -19.19 -9.01
C LEU A 113 10.11 -20.07 -7.96
N GLY A 114 9.36 -20.96 -7.29
CA GLY A 114 9.87 -21.67 -6.11
C GLY A 114 10.14 -20.73 -4.94
N GLU A 115 10.54 -21.29 -3.80
CA GLU A 115 10.59 -20.55 -2.54
C GLU A 115 12.01 -20.42 -2.00
N ASN A 116 12.42 -19.18 -1.69
CA ASN A 116 13.70 -18.88 -1.01
C ASN A 116 13.50 -18.38 0.43
N LYS A 117 12.46 -18.89 1.09
CA LYS A 117 11.99 -18.44 2.41
C LYS A 117 13.07 -18.38 3.48
N LEU A 118 13.93 -19.38 3.56
CA LEU A 118 14.97 -19.44 4.61
C LEU A 118 15.97 -18.31 4.45
N LEU A 119 16.43 -18.08 3.23
CA LEU A 119 17.39 -17.04 2.89
C LEU A 119 16.79 -15.64 3.12
N THR A 120 15.55 -15.41 2.67
CA THR A 120 14.85 -14.13 2.89
C THR A 120 14.58 -13.86 4.39
N ARG A 121 14.24 -14.90 5.17
CA ARG A 121 14.08 -14.78 6.63
C ARG A 121 15.41 -14.48 7.33
N GLN A 122 16.49 -15.06 6.86
CA GLN A 122 17.83 -14.77 7.38
C GLN A 122 18.21 -13.31 7.13
N VAL A 123 17.97 -12.79 5.92
CA VAL A 123 18.15 -11.36 5.60
C VAL A 123 17.35 -10.49 6.56
N PHE A 124 16.06 -10.78 6.77
CA PHE A 124 15.22 -10.01 7.70
C PHE A 124 15.82 -9.96 9.12
N ARG A 125 16.22 -11.11 9.67
CA ARG A 125 16.82 -11.18 11.01
C ARG A 125 18.11 -10.37 11.12
N LEU A 126 18.99 -10.50 10.13
CA LEU A 126 20.26 -9.77 10.12
C LEU A 126 20.04 -8.26 10.02
N VAL A 127 19.08 -7.82 9.22
CA VAL A 127 18.71 -6.40 9.11
C VAL A 127 18.12 -5.87 10.41
N VAL A 128 17.19 -6.60 11.05
CA VAL A 128 16.62 -6.21 12.36
C VAL A 128 17.73 -6.04 13.38
N ASN A 129 18.62 -7.03 13.51
CA ASN A 129 19.72 -6.98 14.47
C ASN A 129 20.66 -5.79 14.20
N ALA A 130 20.96 -5.52 12.92
CA ALA A 130 21.79 -4.39 12.53
C ALA A 130 21.14 -3.04 12.90
N ILE A 131 19.83 -2.89 12.68
CA ILE A 131 19.08 -1.68 13.04
C ILE A 131 19.06 -1.46 14.55
N VAL A 132 18.72 -2.49 15.32
CA VAL A 132 18.67 -2.41 16.79
C VAL A 132 20.03 -2.02 17.36
N LYS A 133 21.10 -2.70 16.91
CA LYS A 133 22.47 -2.40 17.33
C LYS A 133 22.90 -0.99 16.93
N PHE A 134 22.53 -0.54 15.72
CA PHE A 134 22.83 0.81 15.26
C PHE A 134 22.14 1.86 16.13
N LEU A 135 20.86 1.68 16.47
CA LEU A 135 20.14 2.59 17.37
C LEU A 135 20.74 2.61 18.79
N GLY A 136 21.26 1.48 19.27
CA GLY A 136 22.00 1.40 20.53
C GLY A 136 23.27 2.25 20.59
N THR A 137 23.88 2.58 19.45
CA THR A 137 25.03 3.50 19.41
C THR A 137 24.67 4.92 19.85
N TYR A 138 23.38 5.29 19.77
CA TYR A 138 22.86 6.57 20.25
C TYR A 138 22.46 6.51 21.73
N SER A 139 21.75 5.45 22.15
CA SER A 139 21.34 5.23 23.56
C SER A 139 20.94 3.77 23.82
N ALA A 140 21.26 3.26 25.01
CA ALA A 140 20.80 1.95 25.47
C ALA A 140 19.26 1.86 25.58
N SER A 141 18.58 3.00 25.86
CA SER A 141 17.11 3.03 25.89
C SER A 141 16.51 2.78 24.51
N LEU A 142 17.09 3.39 23.47
CA LEU A 142 16.65 3.21 22.08
C LEU A 142 16.89 1.80 21.59
N GLU A 143 17.97 1.16 22.03
CA GLU A 143 18.23 -0.26 21.73
C GLU A 143 17.13 -1.16 22.30
N LEU A 144 16.82 -1.01 23.59
CA LEU A 144 15.80 -1.80 24.27
C LEU A 144 14.41 -1.60 23.65
N GLU A 145 14.04 -0.37 23.33
CA GLU A 145 12.75 -0.04 22.72
C GLU A 145 12.66 -0.55 21.28
N ALA A 146 13.71 -0.34 20.47
CA ALA A 146 13.76 -0.89 19.12
C ALA A 146 13.71 -2.42 19.14
N ALA A 147 14.41 -3.08 20.07
CA ALA A 147 14.35 -4.52 20.25
C ALA A 147 12.92 -4.97 20.63
N ALA A 148 12.27 -4.28 21.55
CA ALA A 148 10.90 -4.58 21.95
C ALA A 148 9.91 -4.44 20.77
N ILE A 149 9.95 -3.34 20.03
CA ILE A 149 9.07 -3.10 18.88
C ILE A 149 9.35 -4.14 17.79
N THR A 150 10.62 -4.36 17.45
CA THR A 150 11.01 -5.28 16.37
C THR A 150 10.73 -6.75 16.70
N SER A 151 10.72 -7.13 17.99
CA SER A 151 10.34 -8.49 18.43
C SER A 151 8.90 -8.87 18.08
N HIS A 152 8.02 -7.87 17.91
CA HIS A 152 6.63 -8.05 17.52
C HIS A 152 6.40 -7.96 16.01
N LEU A 153 7.44 -7.67 15.21
CA LEU A 153 7.29 -7.59 13.76
C LEU A 153 7.05 -8.98 13.18
N ARG A 154 5.97 -9.10 12.42
CA ARG A 154 5.68 -10.30 11.62
C ARG A 154 6.40 -10.18 10.29
N PHE A 155 7.28 -11.13 10.01
CA PHE A 155 7.88 -11.24 8.68
C PHE A 155 7.05 -12.19 7.82
N ASN A 156 6.38 -11.63 6.83
CA ASN A 156 5.52 -12.39 5.94
C ASN A 156 6.16 -12.59 4.58
N VAL A 157 6.58 -13.83 4.34
CA VAL A 157 6.89 -14.32 3.00
C VAL A 157 5.56 -14.79 2.43
N MET A 158 4.74 -13.86 1.96
CA MET A 158 3.38 -14.16 1.51
C MET A 158 3.39 -15.15 0.37
N ASN A 159 2.91 -16.37 0.66
CA ASN A 159 2.48 -17.45 -0.25
C ASN A 159 2.43 -18.81 0.46
N LEU A 160 3.12 -18.95 1.59
CA LEU A 160 3.45 -20.24 2.19
C LEU A 160 2.28 -21.04 2.77
N SER A 161 1.19 -20.37 3.13
CA SER A 161 -0.02 -21.00 3.65
C SER A 161 -1.18 -20.94 2.67
N LEU A 162 -0.98 -20.33 1.49
CA LEU A 162 -2.02 -20.24 0.47
C LEU A 162 -1.98 -21.50 -0.39
N THR A 163 -2.91 -22.43 -0.15
CA THR A 163 -3.14 -23.57 -1.04
C THR A 163 -4.19 -23.20 -2.09
N TRP A 164 -4.20 -23.90 -3.23
CA TRP A 164 -5.28 -23.74 -4.22
C TRP A 164 -6.65 -24.00 -3.59
N SER A 165 -6.77 -25.03 -2.74
CA SER A 165 -8.00 -25.32 -2.00
C SER A 165 -8.44 -24.21 -1.05
N LEU A 166 -7.49 -23.52 -0.39
CA LEU A 166 -7.80 -22.37 0.44
C LEU A 166 -8.27 -21.20 -0.42
N LEU A 167 -7.66 -20.98 -1.58
CA LEU A 167 -8.11 -19.94 -2.53
C LEU A 167 -9.50 -20.25 -3.09
N ASP A 168 -9.80 -21.52 -3.37
CA ASP A 168 -11.14 -21.94 -3.80
C ASP A 168 -12.18 -21.63 -2.72
N GLY A 169 -11.87 -21.94 -1.45
CA GLY A 169 -12.74 -21.58 -0.32
C GLY A 169 -12.87 -20.07 -0.12
N ILE A 170 -11.78 -19.32 -0.28
CA ILE A 170 -11.75 -17.85 -0.18
C ILE A 170 -12.61 -17.23 -1.28
N TYR A 171 -12.46 -17.66 -2.54
CA TYR A 171 -13.09 -17.04 -3.69
C TYR A 171 -14.32 -17.79 -4.21
N ALA A 172 -14.86 -18.75 -3.45
CA ALA A 172 -16.09 -19.48 -3.80
C ALA A 172 -17.27 -18.56 -4.09
N PHE A 173 -17.27 -17.34 -3.52
CA PHE A 173 -18.29 -16.32 -3.76
C PHE A 173 -18.15 -15.59 -5.10
N VAL A 174 -17.02 -15.72 -5.81
CA VAL A 174 -16.76 -15.03 -7.08
C VAL A 174 -17.35 -15.87 -8.22
N PRO A 175 -18.37 -15.38 -8.95
CA PRO A 175 -19.01 -16.15 -10.01
C PRO A 175 -18.16 -16.12 -11.29
N VAL A 176 -17.19 -17.04 -11.42
CA VAL A 176 -16.30 -17.13 -12.59
C VAL A 176 -16.92 -18.02 -13.70
N GLU A 177 -17.80 -18.95 -13.35
CA GLU A 177 -18.21 -20.06 -14.22
C GLU A 177 -19.26 -19.74 -15.30
N SER A 178 -19.91 -18.58 -15.29
CA SER A 178 -20.93 -18.31 -16.31
C SER A 178 -20.26 -18.01 -17.67
N ALA A 179 -20.26 -18.98 -18.58
CA ALA A 179 -19.85 -18.82 -19.99
C ALA A 179 -20.69 -17.77 -20.75
N HIS A 180 -21.82 -17.35 -20.18
CA HIS A 180 -22.74 -16.37 -20.75
C HIS A 180 -22.47 -14.95 -20.23
N GLY A 181 -22.17 -14.03 -21.15
CA GLY A 181 -22.03 -12.61 -20.89
C GLY A 181 -20.73 -12.00 -21.44
N SER A 182 -20.72 -10.66 -21.58
CA SER A 182 -19.51 -9.93 -21.95
C SER A 182 -18.45 -10.02 -20.83
N PHE A 183 -17.18 -9.74 -21.17
CA PHE A 183 -16.12 -9.61 -20.17
C PHE A 183 -16.50 -8.60 -19.08
N PHE A 184 -17.06 -7.47 -19.49
CA PHE A 184 -17.53 -6.41 -18.58
C PHE A 184 -18.55 -6.92 -17.57
N GLU A 185 -19.56 -7.69 -18.00
CA GLU A 185 -20.58 -8.23 -17.09
C GLU A 185 -19.98 -9.21 -16.08
N ARG A 186 -19.03 -10.06 -16.52
CA ARG A 186 -18.32 -10.97 -15.61
C ARG A 186 -17.48 -10.22 -14.59
N TYR A 187 -16.70 -9.24 -15.02
CA TYR A 187 -15.93 -8.37 -14.12
C TYR A 187 -16.85 -7.64 -13.13
N ARG A 188 -17.94 -7.04 -13.60
CA ARG A 188 -18.89 -6.29 -12.75
C ARG A 188 -19.49 -7.19 -11.66
N ARG A 189 -19.88 -8.41 -11.99
CA ARG A 189 -20.39 -9.38 -11.00
C ARG A 189 -19.31 -9.79 -10.00
N ALA A 190 -18.11 -10.13 -10.48
CA ALA A 190 -16.98 -10.49 -9.63
C ALA A 190 -16.60 -9.34 -8.67
N ALA A 191 -16.44 -8.12 -9.20
CA ALA A 191 -16.13 -6.93 -8.41
C ALA A 191 -17.21 -6.63 -7.36
N ARG A 192 -18.50 -6.79 -7.70
CA ARG A 192 -19.60 -6.64 -6.74
C ARG A 192 -19.53 -7.68 -5.63
N ALA A 193 -19.28 -8.95 -5.97
CA ALA A 193 -19.17 -10.02 -4.99
C ALA A 193 -17.98 -9.79 -4.04
N SER A 194 -16.81 -9.42 -4.57
CA SER A 194 -15.64 -9.05 -3.76
C SER A 194 -15.94 -7.85 -2.86
N ALA A 195 -16.61 -6.81 -3.37
CA ALA A 195 -17.00 -5.64 -2.58
C ALA A 195 -17.93 -5.98 -1.41
N VAL A 196 -18.86 -6.93 -1.58
CA VAL A 196 -19.75 -7.39 -0.49
C VAL A 196 -18.92 -8.05 0.62
N VAL A 197 -17.98 -8.92 0.27
CA VAL A 197 -17.11 -9.59 1.25
C VAL A 197 -16.21 -8.59 1.98
N TYR A 198 -15.65 -7.60 1.26
CA TYR A 198 -14.87 -6.53 1.90
C TYR A 198 -15.70 -5.70 2.88
N LYS A 199 -16.97 -5.45 2.58
CA LYS A 199 -17.84 -4.71 3.50
C LYS A 199 -18.22 -5.57 4.71
N ALA A 200 -18.46 -6.86 4.51
CA ALA A 200 -18.72 -7.81 5.60
C ALA A 200 -17.53 -7.99 6.55
N SER A 201 -16.29 -7.78 6.06
CA SER A 201 -15.09 -7.91 6.90
C SER A 201 -14.96 -6.81 7.95
N LEU A 202 -15.72 -5.71 7.87
CA LEU A 202 -15.74 -4.65 8.89
C LEU A 202 -16.10 -5.20 10.28
N ARG A 203 -16.95 -6.24 10.37
CA ARG A 203 -17.31 -6.90 11.64
C ARG A 203 -16.45 -8.12 11.98
N ARG A 204 -15.54 -8.54 11.08
CA ARG A 204 -14.71 -9.75 11.23
C ARG A 204 -13.22 -9.41 10.99
N PRO A 205 -12.56 -8.72 11.93
CA PRO A 205 -11.20 -8.19 11.74
C PRO A 205 -10.13 -9.27 11.47
N HIS A 206 -10.36 -10.52 11.85
CA HIS A 206 -9.44 -11.65 11.62
C HIS A 206 -9.37 -12.09 10.14
N GLN A 207 -10.24 -11.58 9.27
CA GLN A 207 -10.26 -11.88 7.83
C GLN A 207 -9.53 -10.84 6.96
N ASN A 208 -8.85 -9.86 7.56
CA ASN A 208 -8.20 -8.74 6.86
C ASN A 208 -6.97 -9.10 5.99
N VAL A 209 -6.68 -10.39 5.76
CA VAL A 209 -5.62 -10.85 4.84
C VAL A 209 -5.97 -10.57 3.36
N TYR A 210 -7.24 -10.23 3.07
CA TYR A 210 -7.74 -9.95 1.71
C TYR A 210 -7.30 -8.58 1.13
N HIS A 211 -6.66 -7.70 1.93
CA HIS A 211 -6.45 -6.28 1.60
C HIS A 211 -5.19 -5.97 0.77
N MET A 212 -4.77 -6.87 -0.11
CA MET A 212 -3.46 -6.75 -0.79
C MET A 212 -3.50 -6.37 -2.25
N THR A 213 -4.67 -5.99 -2.78
CA THR A 213 -4.82 -5.44 -4.13
C THR A 213 -3.79 -4.32 -4.42
N GLY A 214 -3.48 -3.48 -3.40
CA GLY A 214 -2.48 -2.42 -3.47
C GLY A 214 -1.03 -2.82 -3.12
N VAL A 215 -0.83 -3.89 -2.36
CA VAL A 215 0.50 -4.39 -1.98
C VAL A 215 1.25 -4.97 -3.20
N SER A 216 0.51 -5.33 -4.25
CA SER A 216 1.04 -5.90 -5.49
C SER A 216 2.09 -5.04 -6.22
N ARG A 217 2.14 -3.73 -5.95
CA ARG A 217 3.09 -2.81 -6.61
C ARG A 217 4.41 -2.65 -5.88
N GLU A 218 4.45 -2.86 -4.57
CA GLU A 218 5.68 -2.65 -3.80
C GLU A 218 6.52 -3.94 -3.72
N PRO A 219 7.85 -3.83 -3.86
CA PRO A 219 8.74 -4.98 -3.76
C PRO A 219 8.86 -5.52 -2.34
N VAL A 220 8.87 -4.60 -1.37
CA VAL A 220 8.82 -4.87 0.07
C VAL A 220 7.79 -3.91 0.64
N TYR A 221 6.77 -4.44 1.30
CA TYR A 221 5.68 -3.66 1.87
C TYR A 221 5.71 -3.71 3.39
N ARG A 222 5.00 -2.77 4.00
CA ARG A 222 4.73 -2.76 5.44
C ARG A 222 3.25 -2.57 5.70
N LEU A 223 2.73 -3.24 6.71
CA LEU A 223 1.40 -3.01 7.26
C LEU A 223 1.57 -2.59 8.71
N LEU A 224 1.28 -1.32 9.00
CA LEU A 224 1.50 -0.74 10.33
C LEU A 224 0.59 -1.37 11.38
N VAL A 225 -0.70 -1.53 11.05
CA VAL A 225 -1.72 -2.08 11.96
C VAL A 225 -1.39 -3.52 12.36
N THR A 226 -0.98 -4.36 11.41
CA THR A 226 -0.62 -5.77 11.69
C THR A 226 0.86 -5.95 12.07
N ARG A 227 1.63 -4.86 12.10
CA ARG A 227 3.09 -4.85 12.33
C ARG A 227 3.82 -5.85 11.43
N GLU A 228 3.44 -5.86 10.16
CA GLU A 228 3.92 -6.83 9.18
C GLU A 228 4.89 -6.19 8.19
N ILE A 229 5.97 -6.89 7.90
CA ILE A 229 6.86 -6.60 6.79
C ILE A 229 6.80 -7.79 5.84
N GLY A 230 6.51 -7.55 4.57
CA GLY A 230 6.48 -8.60 3.57
C GLY A 230 7.31 -8.30 2.35
N VAL A 231 7.83 -9.37 1.73
CA VAL A 231 8.67 -9.31 0.53
C VAL A 231 7.95 -10.01 -0.60
N LYS A 232 7.75 -9.30 -1.72
CA LYS A 232 7.13 -9.86 -2.92
C LYS A 232 8.00 -10.99 -3.48
N LEU A 233 7.37 -12.06 -3.94
CA LEU A 233 8.08 -13.24 -4.43
C LEU A 233 9.02 -12.97 -5.60
N SER A 234 8.72 -12.02 -6.48
CA SER A 234 9.64 -11.62 -7.56
C SER A 234 10.99 -11.09 -7.04
N PHE A 235 11.05 -10.64 -5.79
CA PHE A 235 12.28 -10.21 -5.12
C PHE A 235 12.96 -11.35 -4.36
N GLN A 236 12.37 -12.55 -4.37
CA GLN A 236 12.94 -13.79 -3.88
C GLN A 236 13.49 -14.66 -5.02
N ALA A 237 13.47 -14.16 -6.24
CA ALA A 237 14.02 -14.81 -7.42
C ALA A 237 15.36 -14.17 -7.85
N PRO A 238 16.15 -14.86 -8.68
CA PRO A 238 17.34 -14.29 -9.30
C PRO A 238 17.03 -13.01 -10.08
N PRO A 239 17.97 -12.03 -10.14
CA PRO A 239 19.32 -12.09 -9.56
C PRO A 239 19.37 -11.70 -8.06
N LEU A 240 18.24 -11.34 -7.47
CA LEU A 240 18.21 -10.75 -6.13
C LEU A 240 18.44 -11.80 -5.03
N VAL A 241 17.81 -12.96 -5.17
CA VAL A 241 17.87 -14.06 -4.21
C VAL A 241 17.92 -15.38 -4.97
N HIS A 242 18.90 -16.22 -4.66
CA HIS A 242 19.03 -17.58 -5.18
C HIS A 242 19.58 -18.48 -4.06
N PRO A 243 19.17 -19.76 -3.94
CA PRO A 243 19.67 -20.66 -2.89
C PRO A 243 21.21 -20.77 -2.87
N GLU A 244 21.83 -20.69 -4.04
CA GLU A 244 23.28 -20.83 -4.20
C GLU A 244 24.05 -19.53 -3.98
N HIS A 245 23.35 -18.38 -3.88
CA HIS A 245 24.03 -17.12 -3.62
C HIS A 245 24.54 -17.08 -2.17
N PRO A 246 25.76 -16.58 -1.92
CA PRO A 246 26.21 -16.31 -0.56
C PRO A 246 25.29 -15.24 0.07
N ILE A 247 25.02 -15.34 1.38
CA ILE A 247 24.11 -14.45 2.11
C ILE A 247 24.40 -12.94 1.89
N ALA A 248 25.65 -12.59 1.62
CA ALA A 248 26.08 -11.24 1.30
C ALA A 248 25.34 -10.63 0.09
N VAL A 249 25.02 -11.45 -0.93
CA VAL A 249 24.32 -10.97 -2.14
C VAL A 249 22.87 -10.59 -1.82
N PRO A 250 22.02 -11.47 -1.25
CA PRO A 250 20.69 -11.08 -0.75
C PRO A 250 20.72 -9.92 0.25
N LEU A 251 21.73 -9.86 1.14
CA LEU A 251 21.86 -8.74 2.07
C LEU A 251 22.12 -7.41 1.34
N ALA A 252 22.97 -7.41 0.31
CA ALA A 252 23.25 -6.20 -0.46
C ALA A 252 22.06 -5.74 -1.30
N THR A 253 21.27 -6.67 -1.84
CA THR A 253 20.14 -6.37 -2.74
C THR A 253 18.83 -6.12 -2.00
N LEU A 254 18.43 -7.05 -1.12
CA LEU A 254 17.16 -7.02 -0.40
C LEU A 254 17.28 -6.29 0.95
N GLY A 255 18.45 -6.34 1.58
CA GLY A 255 18.69 -5.76 2.91
C GLY A 255 18.30 -4.28 3.01
N PRO A 256 18.74 -3.37 2.11
CA PRO A 256 18.36 -1.96 2.14
C PRO A 256 16.85 -1.73 1.99
N LEU A 257 16.17 -2.53 1.16
CA LEU A 257 14.72 -2.45 0.96
C LEU A 257 13.97 -2.81 2.25
N VAL A 258 14.36 -3.92 2.88
CA VAL A 258 13.80 -4.37 4.17
C VAL A 258 14.11 -3.35 5.27
N ALA A 259 15.34 -2.85 5.33
CA ALA A 259 15.77 -1.87 6.33
C ALA A 259 14.95 -0.58 6.25
N THR A 260 14.72 -0.07 5.03
CA THR A 260 13.92 1.14 4.81
C THR A 260 12.49 0.97 5.33
N ARG A 261 11.89 -0.21 5.17
CA ARG A 261 10.53 -0.47 5.67
C ARG A 261 10.48 -0.58 7.18
N ILE A 262 11.46 -1.23 7.81
CA ILE A 262 11.57 -1.34 9.27
C ILE A 262 11.84 0.03 9.90
N LEU A 263 12.82 0.79 9.39
CA LEU A 263 13.17 2.11 9.91
C LEU A 263 11.99 3.06 9.84
N SER A 264 11.25 3.04 8.73
CA SER A 264 10.07 3.88 8.60
C SER A 264 8.90 3.42 9.48
N LEU A 265 8.79 2.13 9.81
CA LEU A 265 7.84 1.66 10.82
C LEU A 265 8.25 2.15 12.21
N LEU A 266 9.52 2.02 12.58
CA LEU A 266 10.05 2.52 13.85
C LEU A 266 9.83 4.03 13.97
N TYR A 267 10.12 4.80 12.92
CA TYR A 267 9.82 6.24 12.87
C TYR A 267 8.36 6.53 13.17
N LEU A 268 7.42 5.84 12.51
CA LEU A 268 5.99 6.06 12.75
C LEU A 268 5.56 5.65 14.16
N VAL A 269 6.08 4.55 14.69
CA VAL A 269 5.80 4.16 16.08
C VAL A 269 6.35 5.18 17.07
N PHE A 270 7.56 5.71 16.84
CA PHE A 270 8.15 6.74 17.68
C PHE A 270 7.45 8.10 17.57
N MET A 271 6.96 8.48 16.40
CA MET A 271 6.26 9.76 16.21
C MET A 271 4.83 9.75 16.77
N PHE A 272 4.16 8.60 16.75
CA PHE A 272 2.71 8.51 17.00
C PHE A 272 2.32 7.71 18.26
N ASP A 273 3.25 7.05 18.95
CA ASP A 273 2.99 6.53 20.31
C ASP A 273 3.18 7.69 21.31
N GLU A 274 2.13 8.04 22.06
CA GLU A 274 2.15 9.14 23.03
C GLU A 274 3.29 9.03 24.06
N ARG A 275 3.78 7.81 24.33
CA ARG A 275 4.94 7.59 25.21
C ARG A 275 6.23 8.16 24.63
N PHE A 276 6.33 8.33 23.31
CA PHE A 276 7.53 8.71 22.57
C PHE A 276 7.59 10.18 22.11
N VAL A 277 6.49 10.94 22.17
CA VAL A 277 6.55 12.41 22.11
C VAL A 277 7.54 12.93 23.18
N SER A 278 7.63 12.23 24.33
CA SER A 278 8.62 12.48 25.38
C SER A 278 10.08 12.17 24.97
N ILE A 279 10.30 11.23 24.06
CA ILE A 279 11.62 10.80 23.57
C ILE A 279 12.09 11.69 22.41
N GLU A 280 11.21 12.11 21.51
CA GLU A 280 11.54 13.15 20.51
C GLU A 280 11.95 14.46 21.22
N THR A 281 11.23 14.82 22.29
CA THR A 281 11.59 15.94 23.18
C THR A 281 12.96 15.72 23.84
N ARG A 282 13.29 14.48 24.26
CA ARG A 282 14.62 14.15 24.82
C ARG A 282 15.73 14.16 23.79
N ILE A 283 15.52 13.67 22.56
CA ILE A 283 16.50 13.66 21.47
C ILE A 283 16.78 15.09 20.99
N ASN A 284 15.74 15.92 20.85
CA ASN A 284 15.89 17.32 20.49
C ASN A 284 16.52 18.16 21.62
N ASN A 285 16.42 17.70 22.87
CA ASN A 285 17.08 18.29 24.04
C ASN A 285 18.39 17.60 24.44
N MET A 286 18.84 16.58 23.70
CA MET A 286 20.16 16.00 23.94
C MET A 286 21.21 17.02 23.51
N PRO A 287 22.19 17.37 24.37
CA PRO A 287 23.29 18.22 23.96
C PRO A 287 23.97 17.52 22.78
N ALA A 288 24.04 18.21 21.63
CA ALA A 288 24.72 17.71 20.45
C ALA A 288 26.09 17.17 20.89
N ARG A 289 26.28 15.85 20.85
CA ARG A 289 27.59 15.25 21.13
C ARG A 289 28.59 15.91 20.18
N ARG A 290 29.45 16.76 20.74
CA ARG A 290 30.58 17.40 20.04
C ARG A 290 31.66 16.39 19.64
N ASP A 291 31.45 15.11 19.92
CA ASP A 291 32.37 14.01 19.63
C ASP A 291 31.95 13.19 18.41
N ALA A 292 31.23 13.79 17.46
CA ALA A 292 31.28 13.29 16.10
C ALA A 292 32.72 13.49 15.60
N GLN A 293 33.54 12.42 15.68
CA GLN A 293 34.82 12.36 14.99
C GLN A 293 34.61 12.90 13.58
N GLN A 294 35.29 14.01 13.28
CA GLN A 294 35.43 14.51 11.93
C GLN A 294 36.05 13.39 11.10
N ILE A 295 35.23 12.65 10.36
CA ILE A 295 35.70 11.94 9.19
C ILE A 295 36.04 13.05 8.20
N LYS A 296 37.33 13.43 8.18
CA LYS A 296 37.89 14.30 7.14
C LYS A 296 37.75 13.54 5.83
N TYR A 297 36.71 13.85 5.06
CA TYR A 297 36.73 13.60 3.64
C TYR A 297 37.87 14.44 3.06
N ARG A 298 38.89 13.77 2.52
CA ARG A 298 39.82 14.38 1.56
C ARG A 298 38.96 14.81 0.38
N ASP A 299 38.74 16.12 0.29
CA ASP A 299 38.27 16.91 -0.86
C ASP A 299 37.12 17.86 -0.49
N GLY A 300 37.49 18.96 0.15
CA GLY A 300 37.12 20.33 -0.26
C GLY A 300 35.67 20.83 -0.30
N ALA A 301 34.63 19.99 -0.25
CA ALA A 301 33.24 20.44 -0.41
C ALA A 301 32.50 20.49 0.93
N ARG A 302 32.39 21.70 1.51
CA ARG A 302 31.53 21.96 2.68
C ARG A 302 30.06 22.01 2.24
N HIS A 303 29.35 20.89 2.28
CA HIS A 303 27.89 20.91 2.24
C HIS A 303 27.32 20.80 3.67
N ARG A 304 26.84 21.93 4.21
CA ARG A 304 25.99 21.96 5.39
C ARG A 304 24.60 21.47 4.98
N ILE A 305 24.23 20.25 5.34
CA ILE A 305 22.83 19.83 5.32
C ILE A 305 22.16 20.44 6.55
N ARG A 306 21.40 21.52 6.37
CA ARG A 306 20.44 22.01 7.35
C ARG A 306 19.16 21.19 7.19
N PHE A 307 18.78 20.44 8.23
CA PHE A 307 17.43 19.92 8.34
C PHE A 307 16.52 21.08 8.77
N SER A 308 15.63 21.50 7.86
CA SER A 308 14.56 22.46 8.17
C SER A 308 13.34 21.70 8.71
N PRO A 309 12.81 22.05 9.90
CA PRO A 309 11.66 21.36 10.50
C PRO A 309 10.30 21.73 9.86
N THR A 310 10.28 22.56 8.82
CA THR A 310 9.03 23.06 8.19
C THR A 310 8.84 22.65 6.74
N SER A 311 9.44 21.53 6.32
CA SER A 311 9.18 20.98 4.99
C SER A 311 7.81 20.30 4.98
N ASN A 312 6.75 21.08 4.77
CA ASN A 312 5.44 20.57 4.39
C ASN A 312 5.65 19.54 3.28
N VAL A 313 5.36 18.28 3.56
CA VAL A 313 5.25 17.26 2.53
C VAL A 313 4.05 17.63 1.70
N VAL A 314 4.29 18.41 0.65
CA VAL A 314 3.36 18.56 -0.46
C VAL A 314 3.23 17.15 -1.05
N VAL A 315 2.17 16.45 -0.68
CA VAL A 315 1.69 15.34 -1.48
C VAL A 315 1.23 15.98 -2.78
N SER A 316 2.12 16.00 -3.77
CA SER A 316 1.79 16.39 -5.12
C SER A 316 0.78 15.37 -5.65
N ILE A 317 -0.51 15.71 -5.54
CA ILE A 317 -1.51 15.15 -6.44
C ILE A 317 -1.03 15.54 -7.84
N PRO A 318 -0.89 14.60 -8.79
CA PRO A 318 -0.51 14.97 -10.15
C PRO A 318 -1.52 15.99 -10.65
N GLN A 319 -1.07 17.24 -10.83
CA GLN A 319 -1.82 18.26 -11.54
C GLN A 319 -2.02 17.73 -12.96
N ILE A 320 -3.22 17.26 -13.26
CA ILE A 320 -3.68 17.15 -14.64
C ILE A 320 -3.91 18.58 -15.09
N SER A 321 -2.86 19.20 -15.63
CA SER A 321 -3.00 20.43 -16.40
C SER A 321 -3.84 20.06 -17.63
N LEU A 322 -5.13 20.38 -17.59
CA LEU A 322 -5.95 20.46 -18.80
C LEU A 322 -5.52 21.72 -19.55
N GLY A 323 -4.39 21.61 -20.23
CA GLY A 323 -3.94 22.58 -21.22
C GLY A 323 -4.82 22.47 -22.46
N GLY A 324 -6.02 23.05 -22.39
CA GLY A 324 -6.88 23.29 -23.53
C GLY A 324 -7.14 24.80 -23.63
N ARG A 325 -6.53 25.45 -24.62
CA ARG A 325 -6.97 26.78 -25.05
C ARG A 325 -8.37 26.63 -25.65
N ILE A 326 -9.33 27.40 -25.14
CA ILE A 326 -10.50 27.82 -25.92
C ILE A 326 -10.07 29.00 -26.79
#